data_AF-A0A7C6ZPR9-F1
#
_entry.id   AF-A0A7C6ZPR9-F1
#
_cell.length_a   1.000
_cell.length_b   1.000
_cell.length_c   1.000
_cell.angle_alpha   90.00
_cell.angle_beta   90.00
_cell.angle_gamma   90.00
#
_symmetry.space_group_name_H-M   'P 1'
#
loop_
_entity.id
_entity.type
_entity.pdbx_description
1 polymer ?
#
loop_
_entity_poly.entity_id
_entity_poly.type
_entity_poly.pdbx_seq_one_letter_code
_entity_poly.pdbx_strand_id
1 'polypeptide(L)'
;MPRRNRTIIPQARSALNNFKYEIANEINIPSNLIQGDYWGNLSSAQCGAVGGHMVRRMIEAAERTLSEQVAAGVRAGFRAGLAQPTQPGVSPLGATGYAQPGAGAVSPGQVSPGTLQ
;
A
#
# COMPACT_ATOMS: atom_id res chain seq x y z
N MET A 1 18.96 5.58 -27.58
CA MET A 1 18.24 4.55 -26.79
C MET A 1 16.82 5.04 -26.51
N PRO A 2 15.74 4.37 -26.98
CA PRO A 2 14.40 4.74 -26.55
C PRO A 2 14.20 4.25 -25.11
N ARG A 3 14.34 5.15 -24.14
CA ARG A 3 13.92 4.89 -22.76
C ARG A 3 12.39 4.72 -22.79
N ARG A 4 11.92 3.47 -22.77
CA ARG A 4 10.49 3.17 -22.65
C ARG A 4 10.02 3.77 -21.32
N ASN A 5 9.23 4.84 -21.39
CA ASN A 5 8.54 5.40 -20.24
C ASN A 5 7.50 4.36 -19.77
N ARG A 6 7.93 3.46 -18.88
CA ARG A 6 7.11 2.39 -18.33
C ARG A 6 6.44 2.95 -17.09
N THR A 7 5.12 2.96 -17.07
CA THR A 7 4.38 3.11 -15.82
C THR A 7 4.80 1.98 -14.87
N ILE A 8 5.31 2.35 -13.69
CA ILE A 8 5.80 1.41 -12.67
C ILE A 8 4.67 0.47 -12.21
N ILE A 9 3.44 0.98 -12.19
CA ILE A 9 2.21 0.25 -11.88
C ILE A 9 1.36 0.21 -13.15
N PRO A 10 1.35 -0.90 -13.92
CA PRO A 10 0.59 -1.02 -15.16
C PRO A 10 -0.91 -0.78 -14.97
N GLN A 11 -1.46 -1.22 -13.84
CA GLN A 11 -2.87 -1.10 -13.49
C GLN A 11 -3.32 0.36 -13.34
N ALA A 12 -2.42 1.23 -12.89
CA ALA A 12 -2.69 2.65 -12.73
C ALA A 12 -2.70 3.42 -14.06
N ARG A 13 -2.28 2.82 -15.18
CA ARG A 13 -2.10 3.52 -16.46
C ARG A 13 -3.41 4.14 -16.97
N SER A 14 -4.53 3.43 -16.85
CA SER A 14 -5.84 3.96 -17.26
C SER A 14 -6.27 5.12 -16.36
N ALA A 15 -6.11 4.98 -15.04
CA ALA A 15 -6.45 6.05 -14.09
C ALA A 15 -5.59 7.30 -14.31
N LEU A 16 -4.28 7.13 -14.54
CA LEU A 16 -3.36 8.23 -14.84
C LEU A 16 -3.69 8.93 -16.17
N ASN A 17 -4.14 8.19 -17.19
CA ASN A 17 -4.59 8.79 -18.43
C ASN A 17 -5.84 9.66 -18.22
N ASN A 18 -6.84 9.15 -17.50
CA ASN A 18 -8.05 9.93 -17.16
C ASN A 18 -7.67 11.19 -16.38
N PHE A 19 -6.82 11.02 -15.37
CA PHE A 19 -6.37 12.13 -14.54
C PHE A 19 -5.62 13.20 -15.35
N LYS A 20 -4.76 12.81 -16.29
CA LYS A 20 -4.10 13.74 -17.22
C LYS A 20 -5.11 14.60 -17.99
N TYR A 21 -6.21 14.01 -18.47
CA TYR A 21 -7.26 14.74 -19.16
C TYR A 21 -8.06 15.67 -18.23
N GLU A 22 -8.36 15.22 -17.01
CA GLU A 22 -9.01 16.05 -15.98
C GLU A 22 -8.17 17.31 -15.68
N ILE A 23 -6.88 17.13 -15.40
CA ILE A 23 -5.95 18.25 -15.18
C ILE A 23 -5.94 19.20 -16.38
N ALA A 24 -5.83 18.67 -17.59
CA ALA A 24 -5.76 19.48 -18.79
C ALA A 24 -7.03 20.33 -19.00
N ASN A 25 -8.21 19.78 -18.69
CA ASN A 25 -9.47 20.52 -18.73
C ASN A 25 -9.48 21.65 -17.69
N GLU A 26 -8.98 21.42 -16.48
CA GLU A 26 -8.97 22.42 -15.42
C GLU A 26 -8.05 23.61 -15.70
N ILE A 27 -6.86 23.34 -16.27
CA ILE A 27 -5.93 24.39 -16.65
C ILE A 27 -6.24 25.01 -18.04
N ASN A 28 -7.44 24.75 -18.57
CA ASN A 28 -7.95 25.27 -19.85
C ASN A 28 -6.99 25.02 -21.03
N ILE A 29 -6.38 23.83 -21.08
CA ILE A 29 -5.58 23.42 -22.24
C ILE A 29 -6.52 23.25 -23.43
N PRO A 30 -6.18 23.79 -24.62
CA PRO A 30 -7.05 23.67 -25.78
C PRO A 30 -7.15 22.20 -26.19
N SER A 31 -8.31 21.58 -25.96
CA SER A 31 -8.58 20.17 -26.29
C SER A 31 -8.50 19.91 -27.79
N ASN A 32 -8.69 20.94 -28.62
CA ASN A 32 -8.50 20.90 -30.07
C ASN A 32 -7.04 20.67 -30.52
N LEU A 33 -6.06 20.93 -29.65
CA LEU A 33 -4.65 20.64 -29.91
C LEU A 33 -4.26 19.21 -29.51
N ILE A 34 -5.09 18.55 -28.70
CA ILE A 34 -4.91 17.17 -28.26
C ILE A 34 -5.62 16.26 -29.28
N GLN A 35 -4.88 15.82 -30.29
CA GLN A 35 -5.42 14.92 -31.32
C GLN A 35 -5.42 13.48 -30.78
N GLY A 36 -6.50 13.09 -30.12
CA GLY A 36 -6.62 11.79 -29.44
C GLY A 36 -5.63 11.66 -28.28
N ASP A 37 -4.61 10.81 -28.45
CA ASP A 37 -3.52 10.59 -27.49
C ASP A 37 -2.24 11.38 -27.85
N TYR A 38 -2.27 12.22 -28.88
CA TYR A 38 -1.12 12.98 -29.33
C TYR A 38 -1.06 14.37 -28.68
N TRP A 39 -0.04 14.58 -27.83
CA TRP A 39 0.20 15.82 -27.08
C TRP A 39 1.31 16.69 -27.71
N GLY A 40 1.81 16.32 -28.90
CA GLY A 40 2.95 16.98 -29.53
C GLY A 40 2.65 18.32 -30.20
N ASN A 41 1.38 18.64 -30.46
CA ASN A 41 0.97 19.93 -31.01
C ASN A 41 0.84 21.04 -29.93
N LEU A 42 0.96 20.67 -28.65
CA LEU A 42 0.94 21.61 -27.53
C LEU A 42 2.33 22.20 -27.29
N SER A 43 2.37 23.43 -26.77
CA SER A 43 3.64 24.02 -26.32
C SER A 43 4.27 23.18 -25.21
N SER A 44 5.59 23.04 -25.21
CA SER A 44 6.34 22.36 -24.14
C SER A 44 6.00 22.89 -22.74
N ALA A 45 5.71 24.20 -22.64
CA ALA A 45 5.29 24.82 -21.38
C ALA A 45 3.91 24.32 -20.90
N GLN A 46 2.98 24.10 -21.83
CA GLN A 46 1.63 23.61 -21.55
C GLN A 46 1.65 22.14 -21.14
N CYS A 47 2.36 21.30 -21.90
CA CYS A 47 2.58 19.90 -21.53
C CYS A 47 3.29 19.76 -20.17
N GLY A 48 4.29 20.62 -19.92
CA GLY A 48 4.97 20.71 -18.63
C GLY A 48 4.04 21.11 -17.49
N ALA A 49 3.15 22.08 -17.71
CA ALA A 49 2.17 22.50 -16.72
C ALA A 49 1.22 21.35 -16.34
N VAL A 50 0.66 20.63 -17.32
CA VAL A 50 -0.22 19.46 -17.07
C VAL A 50 0.49 18.43 -16.19
N GLY A 51 1.72 18.04 -16.56
CA GLY A 51 2.50 17.07 -15.78
C GLY A 51 2.83 17.56 -14.37
N GLY A 52 3.15 18.85 -14.21
CA GLY A 52 3.43 19.47 -12.92
C GLY A 52 2.20 19.50 -12.01
N HIS A 53 1.03 19.85 -12.54
CA HIS A 53 -0.24 19.84 -11.79
C HIS A 53 -0.64 18.43 -11.37
N MET A 54 -0.44 17.45 -12.25
CA MET A 54 -0.67 16.03 -11.93
C MET A 54 0.17 15.59 -10.73
N VAL A 55 1.47 15.90 -10.72
CA VAL A 55 2.38 15.56 -9.62
C VAL A 55 2.01 16.30 -8.34
N ARG A 56 1.72 17.59 -8.43
CA ARG A 56 1.36 18.40 -7.25
C ARG A 56 0.15 17.82 -6.51
N ARG A 57 -0.90 17.44 -7.25
CA ARG A 57 -2.10 16.83 -6.67
C ARG A 57 -1.88 15.44 -6.10
N MET A 58 -1.07 14.62 -6.77
CA MET A 58 -0.71 13.31 -6.20
C MET A 58 0.03 13.46 -4.88
N ILE A 59 0.94 14.44 -4.78
CA ILE A 59 1.65 14.74 -3.53
C ILE A 59 0.67 15.24 -2.47
N GLU A 60 -0.21 16.19 -2.79
CA GLU A 60 -1.23 16.67 -1.85
C GLU A 60 -2.12 15.54 -1.31
N ALA A 61 -2.56 14.61 -2.17
CA ALA A 61 -3.35 13.45 -1.75
C ALA A 61 -2.54 12.47 -0.89
N ALA A 62 -1.27 12.25 -1.25
CA ALA A 62 -0.35 11.41 -0.48
C ALA A 62 -0.06 12.01 0.90
N GLU A 63 0.16 13.32 1.00
CA GLU A 63 0.39 14.02 2.27
C GLU A 63 -0.82 13.93 3.20
N ARG A 64 -2.04 14.06 2.67
CA ARG A 64 -3.29 13.87 3.45
C ARG A 64 -3.38 12.45 4.00
N THR A 65 -3.23 11.47 3.13
CA THR A 65 -3.31 10.04 3.50
C THR A 65 -2.22 9.67 4.49
N LEU A 66 -1.00 10.15 4.27
CA LEU A 66 0.13 9.91 5.17
C LEU A 66 -0.11 10.56 6.53
N SER A 67 -0.62 11.79 6.56
CA SER A 67 -0.95 12.48 7.81
C SER A 67 -2.00 11.71 8.62
N GLU A 68 -3.03 11.17 7.95
CA GLU A 68 -4.05 10.32 8.57
C GLU A 68 -3.47 9.01 9.11
N GLN A 69 -2.63 8.33 8.33
CA GLN A 69 -1.98 7.08 8.72
C GLN A 69 -0.99 7.28 9.88
N VAL A 70 -0.17 8.34 9.83
CA VAL A 70 0.77 8.69 10.90
C VAL A 70 0.02 9.04 12.17
N ALA A 71 -1.05 9.84 12.09
CA ALA A 71 -1.89 10.16 13.25
C ALA A 71 -2.52 8.90 13.87
N ALA A 72 -3.00 7.96 13.05
CA ALA A 72 -3.54 6.69 13.53
C ALA A 72 -2.47 5.80 14.19
N GLY A 73 -1.30 5.68 13.58
CA GLY A 73 -0.17 4.89 14.10
C GLY A 73 0.40 5.46 15.41
N VAL A 74 0.56 6.79 15.50
CA VAL A 74 1.03 7.47 16.72
C VAL A 74 0.02 7.35 17.84
N ARG A 75 -1.29 7.49 17.58
CA ARG A 75 -2.32 7.29 18.61
C ARG A 75 -2.37 5.85 19.12
N ALA A 76 -2.24 4.87 18.24
CA ALA A 76 -2.20 3.46 18.63
C ALA A 76 -0.97 3.15 19.50
N GLY A 77 0.21 3.64 19.11
CA GLY A 77 1.44 3.47 19.87
C GLY A 77 1.43 4.19 21.22
N PHE A 78 0.91 5.42 21.26
CA PHE A 78 0.81 6.20 22.49
C PHE A 78 -0.19 5.58 23.49
N ARG A 79 -1.35 5.09 23.02
CA ARG A 79 -2.31 4.40 23.89
C ARG A 79 -1.74 3.10 24.43
N ALA A 80 -1.00 2.34 23.62
CA ALA A 80 -0.32 1.14 24.08
C ALA A 80 0.76 1.44 25.14
N GLY A 81 1.46 2.57 25.01
CA GLY A 81 2.43 3.03 26.00
C GLY A 81 1.82 3.51 27.32
N LEU A 82 0.63 4.14 27.28
CA LEU A 82 -0.08 4.57 28.49
C LEU A 82 -0.89 3.46 29.17
N ALA A 83 -1.24 2.40 28.44
CA ALA A 83 -2.04 1.30 28.94
C ALA A 83 -1.21 0.16 29.56
N GLN A 84 0.02 0.41 30.00
CA GLN A 84 0.79 -0.60 30.73
C GLN A 84 0.23 -0.71 32.16
N PRO A 85 -0.45 -1.81 32.52
CA PRO A 85 -0.79 -2.05 33.91
C PRO A 85 0.52 -2.36 34.63
N THR A 86 0.76 -1.65 35.73
CA THR A 86 1.73 -2.06 36.75
C THR A 86 1.48 -3.53 37.08
N GLN A 87 2.48 -4.40 36.84
CA GLN A 87 2.44 -5.78 37.30
C GLN A 87 2.46 -5.80 38.83
N PRO A 88 1.43 -6.30 39.53
CA PRO A 88 1.51 -6.61 40.95
C PRO A 88 1.67 -8.12 41.10
N GLY A 89 2.86 -8.58 41.50
CA GLY A 89 3.02 -9.99 41.88
C GLY A 89 4.43 -10.51 41.68
N VAL A 90 5.21 -10.42 42.76
CA VAL A 90 6.47 -11.13 42.91
C VAL A 90 6.18 -12.64 43.05
N SER A 91 6.94 -13.46 42.31
CA SER A 91 7.33 -14.87 42.48
C SER A 91 6.34 -15.92 43.07
N PRO A 92 6.35 -17.15 42.52
CA PRO A 92 7.00 -18.20 43.31
C PRO A 92 8.15 -18.89 42.58
N LEU A 93 9.19 -19.06 43.37
CA LEU A 93 10.35 -19.93 43.20
C LEU A 93 9.90 -21.33 42.77
N GLY A 94 10.34 -21.76 41.59
CA GLY A 94 10.04 -23.07 41.03
C GLY A 94 11.08 -23.53 40.02
N ALA A 95 12.35 -23.26 40.31
CA ALA A 95 13.44 -23.99 39.69
C ALA A 95 13.36 -25.44 40.16
N THR A 96 13.13 -26.40 39.25
CA THR A 96 13.73 -27.75 39.19
C THR A 96 13.01 -28.55 38.11
N GLY A 97 13.71 -28.98 37.07
CA GLY A 97 13.19 -30.00 36.18
C GLY A 97 13.73 -30.06 34.75
N TYR A 98 15.03 -29.87 34.52
CA TYR A 98 15.67 -30.42 33.32
C TYR A 98 15.86 -31.93 33.51
N ALA A 99 15.06 -32.77 32.83
CA ALA A 99 15.43 -34.14 32.43
C ALA A 99 14.35 -34.77 31.50
N GLN A 100 14.70 -34.99 30.23
CA GLN A 100 14.18 -36.07 29.36
C GLN A 100 14.44 -37.45 30.01
N PRO A 101 13.77 -38.59 29.68
CA PRO A 101 13.47 -39.06 28.30
C PRO A 101 12.21 -39.97 28.09
N GLY A 102 11.79 -40.17 26.81
CA GLY A 102 11.30 -41.48 26.34
C GLY A 102 9.80 -41.68 26.00
N ALA A 103 9.57 -42.11 24.75
CA ALA A 103 8.54 -43.04 24.26
C ALA A 103 7.13 -42.55 23.81
N GLY A 104 6.88 -42.71 22.50
CA GLY A 104 5.57 -42.99 21.88
C GLY A 104 4.67 -41.78 21.62
N ALA A 105 4.00 -41.59 20.48
CA ALA A 105 3.80 -42.41 19.31
C ALA A 105 3.52 -41.49 18.11
N VAL A 106 4.04 -41.86 16.94
CA VAL A 106 3.68 -41.30 15.64
C VAL A 106 2.28 -41.77 15.27
N SER A 107 1.37 -40.85 14.96
CA SER A 107 0.01 -41.17 14.47
C SER A 107 0.04 -41.48 12.97
N PRO A 108 -0.30 -42.69 12.50
CA PRO A 108 -0.43 -42.99 11.08
C PRO A 108 -1.84 -42.62 10.56
N GLY A 109 -1.87 -42.13 9.33
CA GLY A 109 -3.06 -41.59 8.65
C GLY A 109 -4.23 -42.56 8.55
N GLN A 110 -5.41 -42.02 8.84
CA GLN A 110 -6.70 -42.63 8.52
C GLN A 110 -6.93 -42.54 7.01
N VAL A 111 -6.85 -43.69 6.35
CA VAL A 111 -7.35 -43.94 4.99
C VAL A 111 -8.84 -44.22 5.06
N SER A 112 -9.67 -43.36 4.47
CA SER A 112 -11.12 -43.56 4.35
C SER A 112 -11.46 -44.43 3.13
N PRO A 113 -12.18 -45.56 3.27
CA PRO A 113 -12.72 -46.29 2.12
C PRO A 113 -14.22 -45.99 1.90
N GLY A 114 -14.59 -45.73 0.65
CA GLY A 114 -15.82 -46.31 0.07
C GLY A 114 -17.12 -45.50 0.05
N THR A 115 -17.20 -44.39 -0.71
CA THR A 115 -18.50 -43.94 -1.23
C THR A 115 -18.67 -44.37 -2.69
N LEU A 116 -19.52 -45.37 -2.86
CA LEU A 116 -20.19 -45.81 -4.08
C LEU A 116 -21.07 -44.68 -4.66
N GLN A 117 -20.75 -44.19 -5.85
CA GLN A 117 -21.65 -44.01 -7.02
C GLN A 117 -20.89 -43.39 -8.19
#